data_AF-A0A522S8F3-F1
#
_entry.id   AF-A0A522S8F3-F1
#
_cell.length_a   1.000
_cell.length_b   1.000
_cell.length_c   1.000
_cell.angle_alpha   90.00
_cell.angle_beta   90.00
_cell.angle_gamma   90.00
#
_symmetry.space_group_name_H-M   'P 1'
#
loop_
_entity.id
_entity.type
_entity.pdbx_description
1 polymer ?
#
loop_
_entity_poly.entity_id
_entity_poly.type
_entity_poly.pdbx_seq_one_letter_code
_entity_poly.pdbx_strand_id
1 'polypeptide(L)'
;MTASDSNRLRMTTVRETSLGVTPDTPRMRTMRLTGESLKYEPQFVQSNEIRSDRMNSDPIKVNEQNTGDVNFELSYPVPNSSFADFIQSLMFNPWANTPSFDNDGTADSAITDAGTTTDTFAVDAGGAAVVEGHLVRATGFANASNNQIFRCASSTGTTIVGSGLNLTAEAAPAAAARLKVVGFQGASGDIAATSTGLSSTDLDFTTLGLVAGQWVKIGATAAGDSFATAACNGWARITAIAAHALTLDNLPTGWAADVGTGKTVKIWFGDQIKNGVTTTSLTIERGFMGQTAPTYIAQRGMVAGQAKLNWQTEQVITGSFTMNGLAGEQGTVSLDDEPDAETTNRVMSANVNVGRIAESGAAVSGPNYIQTLTLDVNNNLRMITGVGNMGSVDIGVGEFAINVTLTTYFGDNTLLTKLLAGTVGNLNCRTQKDSQALVMALPRLTFTGGAPSAGGKNQDVTLPLTGMVSKDTLTAASLIFDRLEYYE
;
A
#
# COMPACT_ATOMS: atom_id res chain seq x y z
N MET A 1 -7.78 -7.89 41.08
CA MET A 1 -8.55 -7.11 40.09
C MET A 1 -7.53 -6.31 39.30
N THR A 2 -7.16 -6.75 38.10
CA THR A 2 -6.35 -5.92 37.20
C THR A 2 -7.26 -5.58 36.03
N ALA A 3 -7.67 -4.32 35.97
CA ALA A 3 -8.23 -3.77 34.75
C ALA A 3 -7.20 -3.95 33.62
N SER A 4 -7.66 -4.15 32.38
CA SER A 4 -6.74 -4.15 31.25
C SER A 4 -6.36 -2.71 30.92
N ASP A 5 -5.06 -2.43 30.84
CA ASP A 5 -4.58 -1.16 30.30
C ASP A 5 -4.71 -1.14 28.78
N SER A 6 -4.95 0.03 28.19
CA SER A 6 -4.98 0.21 26.73
C SER A 6 -3.66 -0.20 26.07
N ASN A 7 -2.53 -0.02 26.77
CA ASN A 7 -1.20 -0.45 26.32
C ASN A 7 -1.01 -1.97 26.31
N ARG A 8 -2.01 -2.75 26.75
CA ARG A 8 -2.04 -4.22 26.68
C ARG A 8 -3.11 -4.74 25.73
N LEU A 9 -3.59 -3.91 24.81
CA LEU A 9 -4.41 -4.34 23.69
C LEU A 9 -3.53 -5.02 22.63
N ARG A 10 -3.94 -6.22 22.20
CA ARG A 10 -3.41 -6.89 21.01
C ARG A 10 -4.51 -6.90 19.95
N MET A 11 -4.24 -6.37 18.76
CA MET A 11 -5.15 -6.49 17.63
C MET A 11 -4.51 -7.34 16.55
N THR A 12 -5.21 -8.40 16.14
CA THR A 12 -4.75 -9.31 15.09
C THR A 12 -5.79 -9.42 13.99
N THR A 13 -5.33 -9.73 12.77
CA THR A 13 -6.21 -9.80 11.59
C THR A 13 -5.86 -10.98 10.70
N VAL A 14 -6.87 -11.51 10.01
CA VAL A 14 -6.69 -12.46 8.90
C VAL A 14 -7.71 -12.16 7.81
N ARG A 15 -7.33 -12.42 6.54
CA ARG A 15 -8.28 -12.41 5.43
C ARG A 15 -9.26 -13.58 5.56
N GLU A 16 -10.52 -13.31 5.26
CA GLU A 16 -11.57 -14.34 5.24
C GLU A 16 -11.58 -15.10 3.91
N THR A 17 -12.04 -16.36 3.93
CA THR A 17 -12.22 -17.17 2.71
C THR A 17 -13.43 -16.69 1.90
N SER A 18 -14.44 -16.16 2.59
CA SER A 18 -15.61 -15.48 2.05
C SER A 18 -16.18 -14.55 3.13
N LEU A 19 -17.01 -13.58 2.76
CA LEU A 19 -17.58 -12.62 3.70
C LEU A 19 -18.17 -13.30 4.96
N GLY A 20 -17.61 -12.97 6.13
CA GLY A 20 -18.02 -13.50 7.44
C GLY A 20 -17.40 -14.85 7.83
N VAL A 21 -16.58 -15.46 6.98
CA VAL A 21 -16.00 -16.80 7.18
C VAL A 21 -14.49 -16.72 7.40
N THR A 22 -14.08 -16.79 8.65
CA THR A 22 -12.67 -16.92 9.04
C THR A 22 -12.13 -18.26 8.56
N PRO A 23 -10.88 -18.33 8.05
CA PRO A 23 -10.25 -19.59 7.69
C PRO A 23 -10.21 -20.58 8.85
N ASP A 24 -10.29 -21.88 8.54
CA ASP A 24 -9.98 -22.93 9.50
C ASP A 24 -8.50 -22.81 9.90
N THR A 25 -8.20 -22.80 11.21
CA THR A 25 -6.85 -22.52 11.76
C THR A 25 -6.23 -21.24 11.19
N PRO A 26 -6.79 -20.06 11.53
CA PRO A 26 -6.34 -18.81 10.93
C PRO A 26 -4.93 -18.46 11.41
N ARG A 27 -4.02 -18.20 10.47
CA ARG A 27 -2.73 -17.55 10.76
C ARG A 27 -2.96 -16.04 10.91
N MET A 28 -3.13 -15.59 12.14
CA MET A 28 -3.47 -14.22 12.46
C MET A 28 -2.21 -13.34 12.48
N ARG A 29 -2.34 -12.07 12.11
CA ARG A 29 -1.20 -11.13 12.05
C ARG A 29 -1.41 -9.95 12.96
N THR A 30 -0.40 -9.62 13.76
CA THR A 30 -0.48 -8.52 14.72
C THR A 30 -0.35 -7.17 14.02
N MET A 31 -1.32 -6.28 14.27
CA MET A 31 -1.35 -4.94 13.70
C MET A 31 -0.79 -3.89 14.67
N ARG A 32 -0.01 -2.96 14.14
CA ARG A 32 0.39 -1.73 14.83
C ARG A 32 -0.69 -0.68 14.67
N LEU A 33 -1.09 -0.06 15.78
CA LEU A 33 -2.14 0.94 15.84
C LEU A 33 -1.79 2.06 16.82
N THR A 34 -2.36 3.24 16.62
CA THR A 34 -2.30 4.37 17.57
C THR A 34 -3.59 4.56 18.35
N GLY A 35 -4.67 3.88 17.93
CA GLY A 35 -5.94 3.83 18.62
C GLY A 35 -6.96 3.01 17.83
N GLU A 36 -8.05 2.66 18.48
CA GLU A 36 -9.19 1.98 17.84
C GLU A 36 -10.50 2.40 18.50
N SER A 37 -11.59 2.37 17.72
CA SER A 37 -12.97 2.59 18.18
C SER A 37 -13.90 1.47 17.72
N LEU A 38 -13.34 0.29 17.44
CA LEU A 38 -14.07 -0.90 17.04
C LEU A 38 -15.06 -1.28 18.13
N LYS A 39 -16.29 -1.53 17.72
CA LYS A 39 -17.37 -1.93 18.60
C LYS A 39 -18.20 -3.02 17.96
N TYR A 40 -18.48 -4.02 18.79
CA TYR A 40 -19.54 -4.99 18.56
C TYR A 40 -20.55 -4.77 19.68
N GLU A 41 -21.66 -4.10 19.38
CA GLU A 41 -22.62 -3.67 20.40
C GLU A 41 -24.07 -4.04 20.05
N PRO A 42 -24.86 -4.49 21.03
CA PRO A 42 -26.29 -4.68 20.86
C PRO A 42 -27.03 -3.33 20.78
N GLN A 43 -28.04 -3.26 19.92
CA GLN A 43 -29.00 -2.17 19.88
C GLN A 43 -30.25 -2.57 20.67
N PHE A 44 -30.72 -1.67 21.53
CA PHE A 44 -31.93 -1.85 22.31
C PHE A 44 -32.95 -0.76 22.00
N VAL A 45 -34.23 -1.09 22.10
CA VAL A 45 -35.36 -0.15 22.02
C VAL A 45 -36.20 -0.28 23.28
N GLN A 46 -36.67 0.84 23.80
CA GLN A 46 -37.62 0.86 24.89
C GLN A 46 -39.04 0.67 24.34
N SER A 47 -39.83 -0.19 24.98
CA SER A 47 -41.24 -0.38 24.61
C SER A 47 -42.03 0.92 24.80
N ASN A 48 -42.86 1.27 23.81
CA ASN A 48 -43.83 2.38 23.90
C ASN A 48 -45.16 1.97 24.58
N GLU A 49 -45.19 0.81 25.23
CA GLU A 49 -46.37 0.32 25.94
C GLU A 49 -46.81 1.30 27.05
N ILE A 50 -48.09 1.70 27.01
CA ILE A 50 -48.67 2.59 28.02
C ILE A 50 -49.14 1.74 29.20
N ARG A 51 -48.55 1.96 30.38
CA ARG A 51 -48.90 1.27 31.61
C ARG A 51 -49.56 2.21 32.61
N SER A 52 -50.55 1.72 33.34
CA SER A 52 -51.29 2.49 34.36
C SER A 52 -50.49 2.72 35.65
N ASP A 53 -49.40 1.97 35.85
CA ASP A 53 -48.49 2.09 36.99
C ASP A 53 -47.43 3.20 36.82
N ARG A 54 -47.41 3.87 35.65
CA ARG A 54 -46.42 4.91 35.27
C ARG A 54 -44.97 4.42 35.30
N MET A 55 -44.74 3.11 35.17
CA MET A 55 -43.40 2.51 35.12
C MET A 55 -42.98 2.16 33.68
N ASN A 56 -41.67 2.10 33.45
CA ASN A 56 -41.08 1.75 32.16
C ASN A 56 -40.91 0.23 32.05
N SER A 57 -41.15 -0.34 30.87
CA SER A 57 -40.83 -1.75 30.57
C SER A 57 -39.33 -1.94 30.27
N ASP A 58 -38.84 -3.17 30.43
CA ASP A 58 -37.46 -3.53 30.12
C ASP A 58 -37.12 -3.28 28.64
N PRO A 59 -35.87 -2.84 28.34
CA PRO A 59 -35.43 -2.63 26.97
C PRO A 59 -35.30 -3.96 26.20
N ILE A 60 -35.70 -3.94 24.93
CA ILE A 60 -35.69 -5.13 24.05
C ILE A 60 -34.53 -5.00 23.07
N LYS A 61 -33.70 -6.04 22.95
CA LYS A 61 -32.62 -6.08 21.95
C LYS A 61 -33.23 -6.25 20.56
N VAL A 62 -32.88 -5.36 19.64
CA VAL A 62 -33.43 -5.34 18.28
C VAL A 62 -32.40 -5.67 17.20
N ASN A 63 -31.11 -5.44 17.47
CA ASN A 63 -30.03 -5.72 16.51
C ASN A 63 -28.66 -5.74 17.19
N GLU A 64 -27.61 -5.95 16.41
CA GLU A 64 -26.20 -5.70 16.76
C GLU A 64 -25.53 -4.88 15.67
N GLN A 65 -24.55 -4.06 16.04
CA GLN A 65 -23.70 -3.34 15.11
C GLN A 65 -22.26 -3.76 15.29
N ASN A 66 -21.56 -3.90 14.17
CA ASN A 66 -20.15 -4.21 14.13
C ASN A 66 -19.44 -3.18 13.22
N THR A 67 -18.78 -2.20 13.84
CA THR A 67 -18.19 -1.06 13.13
C THR A 67 -17.11 -0.38 13.97
N GLY A 68 -16.32 0.51 13.38
CA GLY A 68 -15.43 1.42 14.10
C GLY A 68 -14.12 1.66 13.37
N ASP A 69 -13.28 2.50 13.95
CA ASP A 69 -12.05 2.95 13.31
C ASP A 69 -10.83 2.21 13.84
N VAL A 70 -9.83 2.05 12.98
CA VAL A 70 -8.47 1.66 13.32
C VAL A 70 -7.53 2.78 12.88
N ASN A 71 -6.86 3.39 13.85
CA ASN A 71 -5.92 4.51 13.63
C ASN A 71 -4.49 4.01 13.55
N PHE A 72 -3.69 4.60 12.66
CA PHE A 72 -2.31 4.20 12.42
C PHE A 72 -1.39 5.38 12.09
N GLU A 73 -0.10 5.13 12.21
CA GLU A 73 0.96 5.95 11.62
C GLU A 73 1.53 5.25 10.40
N LEU A 74 1.77 5.99 9.33
CA LEU A 74 2.20 5.40 8.07
C LEU A 74 3.58 4.75 8.21
N SER A 75 3.63 3.47 7.88
CA SER A 75 4.85 2.71 7.63
C SER A 75 4.70 1.94 6.32
N TYR A 76 5.77 1.35 5.80
CA TYR A 76 5.69 0.60 4.55
C TYR A 76 4.69 -0.57 4.68
N PRO A 77 3.69 -0.69 3.77
CA PRO A 77 2.70 -1.76 3.81
C PRO A 77 3.30 -3.07 3.31
N VAL A 78 3.99 -3.80 4.20
CA VAL A 78 4.60 -5.10 3.92
C VAL A 78 3.56 -6.05 3.30
N PRO A 79 3.89 -6.79 2.23
CA PRO A 79 3.01 -7.81 1.67
C PRO A 79 2.41 -8.72 2.75
N ASN A 80 1.12 -9.00 2.63
CA ASN A 80 0.33 -9.81 3.57
C ASN A 80 0.22 -9.27 5.01
N SER A 81 0.75 -8.09 5.36
CA SER A 81 0.50 -7.47 6.67
C SER A 81 -0.93 -6.94 6.80
N SER A 82 -1.41 -6.74 8.04
CA SER A 82 -2.73 -6.16 8.32
C SER A 82 -2.96 -4.84 7.60
N PHE A 83 -1.94 -3.97 7.52
CA PHE A 83 -2.06 -2.68 6.83
C PHE A 83 -2.21 -2.85 5.31
N ALA A 84 -1.46 -3.78 4.69
CA ALA A 84 -1.62 -4.08 3.27
C ALA A 84 -2.99 -4.70 2.96
N ASP A 85 -3.51 -5.55 3.85
CA ASP A 85 -4.82 -6.18 3.70
C ASP A 85 -5.97 -5.17 3.91
N PHE A 86 -5.80 -4.17 4.79
CA PHE A 86 -6.76 -3.05 4.91
C PHE A 86 -6.78 -2.16 3.67
N ILE A 87 -5.61 -1.86 3.08
CA ILE A 87 -5.56 -1.18 1.77
C ILE A 87 -6.26 -2.04 0.70
N GLN A 88 -6.02 -3.35 0.69
CA GLN A 88 -6.70 -4.26 -0.24
C GLN A 88 -8.22 -4.23 -0.09
N SER A 89 -8.69 -4.27 1.17
CA SER A 89 -10.10 -4.18 1.52
C SER A 89 -10.72 -2.84 1.14
N LEU A 90 -9.98 -1.72 1.26
CA LEU A 90 -10.46 -0.41 0.83
C LEU A 90 -10.55 -0.32 -0.70
N MET A 91 -9.56 -0.83 -1.40
CA MET A 91 -9.41 -0.67 -2.84
C MET A 91 -10.29 -1.63 -3.65
N PHE A 92 -10.92 -2.62 -3.02
CA PHE A 92 -11.78 -3.61 -3.68
C PHE A 92 -11.04 -4.30 -4.84
N ASN A 93 -9.77 -4.64 -4.62
CA ASN A 93 -8.94 -5.28 -5.62
C ASN A 93 -7.74 -5.95 -4.92
N PRO A 94 -7.30 -7.16 -5.28
CA PRO A 94 -6.02 -7.67 -4.80
C PRO A 94 -4.83 -6.82 -5.29
N TRP A 95 -3.74 -6.85 -4.52
CA TRP A 95 -2.45 -6.32 -4.97
C TRP A 95 -1.94 -7.12 -6.18
N ALA A 96 -1.56 -6.43 -7.25
CA ALA A 96 -0.75 -6.98 -8.32
C ALA A 96 0.70 -7.04 -7.83
N ASN A 97 1.07 -8.19 -7.26
CA ASN A 97 2.39 -8.40 -6.68
C ASN A 97 3.41 -8.76 -7.77
N THR A 98 4.62 -8.23 -7.67
CA THR A 98 5.78 -8.76 -8.42
C THR A 98 6.12 -10.17 -7.89
N PRO A 99 6.76 -11.04 -8.70
CA PRO A 99 7.10 -12.39 -8.27
C PRO A 99 7.87 -12.42 -6.95
N SER A 100 7.39 -13.25 -6.01
CA SER A 100 8.05 -13.51 -4.72
C SER A 100 7.97 -14.98 -4.35
N PHE A 101 8.98 -15.41 -3.62
CA PHE A 101 9.07 -16.72 -2.98
C PHE A 101 9.53 -16.46 -1.55
N ASP A 102 8.77 -16.96 -0.58
CA ASP A 102 9.02 -16.75 0.84
C ASP A 102 8.82 -18.08 1.55
N ASN A 103 9.82 -18.50 2.33
CA ASN A 103 9.69 -19.68 3.16
C ASN A 103 8.69 -19.48 4.30
N ASP A 104 8.32 -18.23 4.61
CA ASP A 104 7.16 -17.83 5.40
C ASP A 104 6.98 -18.60 6.72
N GLY A 105 8.10 -18.79 7.44
CA GLY A 105 8.15 -19.48 8.73
C GLY A 105 8.50 -20.97 8.66
N THR A 106 8.51 -21.57 7.46
CA THR A 106 8.87 -22.97 7.24
C THR A 106 10.08 -23.06 6.30
N ALA A 107 11.25 -23.44 6.84
CA ALA A 107 12.45 -23.65 6.02
C ALA A 107 12.21 -24.67 4.89
N ASP A 108 12.90 -24.51 3.77
CA ASP A 108 12.80 -25.44 2.61
C ASP A 108 11.35 -25.64 2.10
N SER A 109 10.57 -24.55 1.99
CA SER A 109 9.17 -24.61 1.54
C SER A 109 8.98 -24.01 0.15
N ALA A 110 9.13 -22.69 0.00
CA ALA A 110 9.03 -22.02 -1.30
C ALA A 110 10.39 -21.95 -2.01
N ILE A 111 11.47 -21.78 -1.25
CA ILE A 111 12.85 -21.75 -1.73
C ILE A 111 13.57 -22.94 -1.11
N THR A 112 13.99 -23.85 -1.98
CA THR A 112 14.44 -25.19 -1.58
C THR A 112 15.94 -25.39 -1.70
N ASP A 113 16.63 -24.53 -2.46
CA ASP A 113 18.09 -24.58 -2.59
C ASP A 113 18.66 -23.20 -2.96
N ALA A 114 19.89 -22.93 -2.53
CA ALA A 114 20.71 -21.88 -3.10
C ALA A 114 22.15 -22.37 -3.29
N GLY A 115 22.71 -22.17 -4.49
CA GLY A 115 24.14 -22.33 -4.74
C GLY A 115 24.68 -23.76 -4.79
N THR A 116 23.84 -24.79 -4.68
CA THR A 116 24.29 -26.18 -4.91
C THR A 116 24.48 -26.44 -6.41
N THR A 117 23.72 -25.73 -7.24
CA THR A 117 24.06 -25.47 -8.64
C THR A 117 24.57 -24.05 -8.78
N THR A 118 25.64 -23.86 -9.55
CA THR A 118 26.27 -22.54 -9.75
C THR A 118 25.24 -21.47 -10.14
N ASP A 119 25.31 -20.33 -9.46
CA ASP A 119 24.46 -19.14 -9.71
C ASP A 119 22.95 -19.38 -9.65
N THR A 120 22.50 -20.48 -9.05
CA THR A 120 21.11 -20.92 -9.09
C THR A 120 20.47 -20.88 -7.70
N PHE A 121 19.26 -20.33 -7.64
CA PHE A 121 18.31 -20.56 -6.56
C PHE A 121 17.23 -21.52 -7.06
N ALA A 122 16.90 -22.55 -6.29
CA ALA A 122 15.76 -23.42 -6.57
C ALA A 122 14.53 -22.96 -5.78
N VAL A 123 13.39 -23.01 -6.44
CA VAL A 123 12.07 -22.73 -5.87
C VAL A 123 11.15 -23.92 -6.14
N ASP A 124 10.20 -24.18 -5.25
CA ASP A 124 9.28 -25.31 -5.40
C ASP A 124 8.43 -25.21 -6.66
N ALA A 125 7.93 -23.99 -6.94
CA ALA A 125 7.16 -23.68 -8.14
C ALA A 125 7.22 -22.19 -8.48
N GLY A 126 6.76 -21.82 -9.68
CA GLY A 126 6.55 -20.42 -10.09
C GLY A 126 7.80 -19.65 -10.52
N GLY A 127 8.98 -20.27 -10.54
CA GLY A 127 10.24 -19.62 -10.92
C GLY A 127 10.21 -18.96 -12.31
N ALA A 128 9.40 -19.49 -13.23
CA ALA A 128 9.26 -18.96 -14.60
C ALA A 128 8.62 -17.56 -14.64
N ALA A 129 7.99 -17.11 -13.55
CA ALA A 129 7.49 -15.75 -13.43
C ALA A 129 8.62 -14.72 -13.27
N VAL A 130 9.82 -15.14 -12.85
CA VAL A 130 11.03 -14.32 -12.84
C VAL A 130 11.66 -14.40 -14.22
N VAL A 131 11.49 -13.37 -15.04
CA VAL A 131 12.01 -13.38 -16.41
C VAL A 131 13.43 -12.80 -16.48
N GLU A 132 14.10 -13.02 -17.62
CA GLU A 132 15.40 -12.41 -17.86
C GLU A 132 15.33 -10.88 -17.65
N GLY A 133 16.35 -10.34 -16.98
CA GLY A 133 16.45 -8.90 -16.74
C GLY A 133 15.81 -8.46 -15.43
N HIS A 134 14.95 -9.25 -14.79
CA HIS A 134 14.47 -8.95 -13.44
C HIS A 134 15.62 -8.82 -12.45
N LEU A 135 15.55 -7.81 -11.58
CA LEU A 135 16.38 -7.68 -10.40
C LEU A 135 15.70 -8.41 -9.25
N VAL A 136 16.32 -9.47 -8.76
CA VAL A 136 15.83 -10.27 -7.64
C VAL A 136 16.65 -9.93 -6.41
N ARG A 137 15.96 -9.55 -5.33
CA ARG A 137 16.54 -9.36 -4.00
C ARG A 137 16.38 -10.65 -3.21
N ALA A 138 17.51 -11.24 -2.82
CA ALA A 138 17.60 -12.38 -1.93
C ALA A 138 17.94 -11.92 -0.51
N THR A 139 17.15 -12.36 0.47
CA THR A 139 17.30 -11.99 1.89
C THR A 139 16.93 -13.16 2.80
N GLY A 140 17.42 -13.14 4.04
CA GLY A 140 17.05 -14.13 5.07
C GLY A 140 17.71 -15.50 4.92
N PHE A 141 18.68 -15.65 4.02
CA PHE A 141 19.50 -16.86 3.90
C PHE A 141 20.54 -16.91 5.02
N ALA A 142 20.91 -18.11 5.47
CA ALA A 142 21.92 -18.27 6.53
C ALA A 142 23.32 -17.86 6.05
N ASN A 143 23.64 -18.14 4.78
CA ASN A 143 24.91 -17.72 4.19
C ASN A 143 24.84 -16.26 3.71
N ALA A 144 25.74 -15.41 4.21
CA ALA A 144 25.74 -13.99 3.87
C ALA A 144 25.91 -13.71 2.36
N SER A 145 26.67 -14.52 1.62
CA SER A 145 26.85 -14.41 0.17
C SER A 145 25.56 -14.65 -0.62
N ASN A 146 24.60 -15.39 -0.07
CA ASN A 146 23.31 -15.65 -0.71
C ASN A 146 22.35 -14.46 -0.56
N ASN A 147 22.65 -13.51 0.33
CA ASN A 147 21.83 -12.33 0.58
C ASN A 147 22.28 -11.15 -0.29
N GLN A 148 21.80 -11.08 -1.52
CA GLN A 148 22.24 -10.10 -2.52
C GLN A 148 21.13 -9.69 -3.47
N ILE A 149 21.40 -8.67 -4.31
CA ILE A 149 20.54 -8.31 -5.43
C ILE A 149 21.24 -8.74 -6.71
N PHE A 150 20.53 -9.47 -7.57
CA PHE A 150 21.10 -9.97 -8.82
C PHE A 150 20.14 -9.83 -9.99
N ARG A 151 20.69 -9.71 -11.20
CA ARG A 151 19.92 -9.79 -12.44
C ARG A 151 19.67 -11.25 -12.78
N CYS A 152 18.41 -11.61 -13.00
CA CYS A 152 18.03 -12.90 -13.55
C CYS A 152 18.56 -13.02 -14.99
N ALA A 153 19.32 -14.07 -15.26
CA ALA A 153 19.82 -14.43 -16.58
C ALA A 153 18.88 -15.44 -17.27
N SER A 154 18.32 -16.38 -16.50
CA SER A 154 17.31 -17.33 -16.99
C SER A 154 16.52 -17.93 -15.84
N SER A 155 15.37 -18.52 -16.13
CA SER A 155 14.57 -19.22 -15.15
C SER A 155 13.80 -20.39 -15.78
N THR A 156 13.36 -21.30 -14.91
CA THR A 156 12.40 -22.36 -15.24
C THR A 156 11.29 -22.35 -14.19
N GLY A 157 10.32 -23.27 -14.28
CA GLY A 157 9.29 -23.40 -13.25
C GLY A 157 9.84 -23.56 -11.82
N THR A 158 11.06 -24.07 -11.65
CA THR A 158 11.64 -24.41 -10.34
C THR A 158 13.04 -23.82 -10.10
N THR A 159 13.57 -22.99 -11.01
CA THR A 159 14.91 -22.42 -10.87
C THR A 159 14.96 -20.96 -11.30
N ILE A 160 15.76 -20.17 -10.60
CA ILE A 160 16.09 -18.78 -10.95
C ILE A 160 17.62 -18.68 -10.98
N VAL A 161 18.17 -18.30 -12.14
CA VAL A 161 19.60 -18.35 -12.42
C VAL A 161 20.13 -16.94 -12.68
N GLY A 162 21.15 -16.53 -11.94
CA GLY A 162 21.89 -15.29 -12.18
C GLY A 162 23.18 -15.53 -12.97
N SER A 163 24.18 -14.67 -12.78
CA SER A 163 25.51 -14.83 -13.36
C SER A 163 26.57 -14.27 -12.42
N GLY A 164 27.58 -15.07 -12.09
CA GLY A 164 28.70 -14.65 -11.24
C GLY A 164 28.26 -14.30 -9.82
N LEU A 165 27.25 -15.00 -9.28
CA LEU A 165 26.65 -14.73 -7.97
C LEU A 165 27.54 -15.18 -6.82
N ASN A 166 28.45 -16.14 -7.06
CA ASN A 166 29.34 -16.72 -6.04
C ASN A 166 28.56 -17.20 -4.80
N LEU A 167 27.44 -17.88 -5.04
CA LEU A 167 26.59 -18.44 -3.98
C LEU A 167 27.34 -19.49 -3.16
N THR A 168 26.99 -19.59 -1.88
CA THR A 168 27.41 -20.70 -1.02
C THR A 168 26.27 -21.71 -0.92
N ALA A 169 26.58 -23.00 -1.13
CA ALA A 169 25.59 -24.06 -1.09
C ALA A 169 24.77 -24.06 0.23
N GLU A 170 23.45 -24.03 0.08
CA GLU A 170 22.45 -24.01 1.14
C GLU A 170 21.24 -24.83 0.69
N ALA A 171 21.31 -26.15 0.91
CA ALA A 171 20.32 -27.12 0.43
C ALA A 171 19.00 -27.16 1.21
N ALA A 172 18.88 -26.31 2.24
CA ALA A 172 17.64 -26.09 2.99
C ALA A 172 17.62 -24.64 3.49
N PRO A 173 17.30 -23.68 2.62
CA PRO A 173 17.25 -22.26 2.98
C PRO A 173 16.34 -22.02 4.19
N ALA A 174 16.75 -21.10 5.06
CA ALA A 174 16.08 -20.84 6.33
C ALA A 174 14.60 -20.41 6.19
N ALA A 175 13.84 -20.48 7.28
CA ALA A 175 12.44 -20.07 7.35
C ALA A 175 12.18 -18.59 6.97
N ALA A 176 13.21 -17.74 7.07
CA ALA A 176 13.16 -16.33 6.69
C ALA A 176 13.68 -16.06 5.27
N ALA A 177 14.15 -17.09 4.55
CA ALA A 177 14.67 -16.94 3.21
C ALA A 177 13.57 -16.44 2.27
N ARG A 178 13.91 -15.42 1.50
CA ARG A 178 12.99 -14.74 0.59
C ARG A 178 13.70 -14.28 -0.67
N LEU A 179 13.04 -14.50 -1.81
CA LEU A 179 13.41 -13.97 -3.11
C LEU A 179 12.27 -13.07 -3.58
N LYS A 180 12.59 -11.86 -4.04
CA LYS A 180 11.58 -10.92 -4.55
C LYS A 180 12.10 -10.13 -5.74
N VAL A 181 11.30 -10.04 -6.79
CA VAL A 181 11.56 -9.13 -7.90
C VAL A 181 11.31 -7.68 -7.45
N VAL A 182 12.34 -6.85 -7.51
CA VAL A 182 12.32 -5.44 -7.04
C VAL A 182 12.64 -4.44 -8.16
N GLY A 183 12.88 -4.93 -9.38
CA GLY A 183 13.32 -4.09 -10.48
C GLY A 183 13.65 -4.88 -11.73
N PHE A 184 14.26 -4.20 -12.69
CA PHE A 184 14.88 -4.79 -13.86
C PHE A 184 16.17 -4.06 -14.24
N GLN A 185 17.03 -4.73 -14.99
CA GLN A 185 18.31 -4.23 -15.46
C GLN A 185 18.56 -4.73 -16.89
N GLY A 186 18.92 -3.81 -17.78
CA GLY A 186 19.35 -4.14 -19.14
C GLY A 186 20.81 -4.64 -19.19
N ALA A 187 21.21 -5.18 -20.33
CA ALA A 187 22.63 -5.44 -20.60
C ALA A 187 23.42 -4.12 -20.66
N SER A 188 24.75 -4.21 -20.71
CA SER A 188 25.60 -3.01 -20.78
C SER A 188 25.32 -2.23 -22.09
N GLY A 189 24.89 -0.97 -21.97
CA GLY A 189 24.53 -0.13 -23.11
C GLY A 189 23.16 -0.42 -23.73
N ASP A 190 22.34 -1.28 -23.12
CA ASP A 190 21.05 -1.70 -23.66
C ASP A 190 19.98 -0.61 -23.51
N ILE A 191 19.89 0.01 -22.33
CA ILE A 191 18.83 0.98 -22.01
C ILE A 191 19.33 2.41 -22.22
N ALA A 192 18.56 3.19 -22.99
CA ALA A 192 18.77 4.61 -23.22
C ALA A 192 17.58 5.45 -22.73
N ALA A 193 17.85 6.67 -22.27
CA ALA A 193 16.84 7.69 -22.02
C ALA A 193 16.54 8.45 -23.33
N THR A 194 15.26 8.59 -23.66
CA THR A 194 14.75 9.29 -24.84
C THR A 194 13.93 10.52 -24.41
N SER A 195 13.44 11.32 -25.35
CA SER A 195 12.57 12.46 -25.03
C SER A 195 11.24 12.07 -24.38
N THR A 196 10.78 10.83 -24.52
CA THR A 196 9.47 10.36 -24.05
C THR A 196 9.56 9.27 -22.98
N GLY A 197 10.76 8.86 -22.56
CA GLY A 197 10.94 7.82 -21.54
C GLY A 197 12.20 7.01 -21.77
N LEU A 198 12.09 5.68 -21.73
CA LEU A 198 13.21 4.76 -21.93
C LEU A 198 13.04 3.95 -23.22
N SER A 199 14.14 3.61 -23.86
CA SER A 199 14.21 2.61 -24.92
C SER A 199 15.23 1.54 -24.56
N SER A 200 15.07 0.34 -25.11
CA SER A 200 16.06 -0.75 -25.04
C SER A 200 16.48 -1.19 -26.44
N THR A 201 17.57 -1.93 -26.54
CA THR A 201 17.96 -2.62 -27.77
C THR A 201 17.49 -4.07 -27.75
N ASP A 202 17.69 -4.76 -26.63
CA ASP A 202 17.42 -6.20 -26.49
C ASP A 202 16.33 -6.49 -25.45
N LEU A 203 16.35 -5.82 -24.29
CA LEU A 203 15.39 -6.11 -23.21
C LEU A 203 13.95 -5.81 -23.65
N ASP A 204 13.06 -6.81 -23.57
CA ASP A 204 11.64 -6.65 -23.88
C ASP A 204 10.84 -6.22 -22.63
N PHE A 205 10.44 -4.95 -22.56
CA PHE A 205 9.68 -4.41 -21.44
C PHE A 205 8.28 -5.06 -21.25
N THR A 206 7.69 -5.65 -22.29
CA THR A 206 6.37 -6.30 -22.19
C THR A 206 6.43 -7.62 -21.42
N THR A 207 7.61 -8.21 -21.26
CA THR A 207 7.82 -9.46 -20.50
C THR A 207 7.94 -9.24 -19.00
N LEU A 208 8.19 -8.00 -18.56
CA LEU A 208 8.59 -7.69 -17.19
C LEU A 208 7.43 -7.61 -16.19
N GLY A 209 6.18 -7.75 -16.64
CA GLY A 209 4.98 -7.62 -15.79
C GLY A 209 4.67 -6.17 -15.38
N LEU A 210 5.18 -5.19 -16.14
CA LEU A 210 4.93 -3.76 -15.91
C LEU A 210 3.49 -3.39 -16.31
N VAL A 211 2.93 -2.36 -15.68
CA VAL A 211 1.58 -1.87 -15.99
C VAL A 211 1.52 -0.35 -16.10
N ALA A 212 0.64 0.16 -16.98
CA ALA A 212 0.43 1.60 -17.11
C ALA A 212 -0.11 2.20 -15.79
N GLY A 213 0.44 3.35 -15.41
CA GLY A 213 0.21 4.03 -14.13
C GLY A 213 1.23 3.69 -13.04
N GLN A 214 2.06 2.65 -13.22
CA GLN A 214 3.08 2.24 -12.26
C GLN A 214 4.24 3.21 -12.20
N TRP A 215 4.72 3.45 -10.98
CA TRP A 215 5.89 4.27 -10.73
C TRP A 215 7.16 3.44 -10.73
N VAL A 216 8.20 4.01 -11.34
CA VAL A 216 9.54 3.43 -11.36
C VAL A 216 10.56 4.42 -10.81
N LYS A 217 11.61 3.90 -10.18
CA LYS A 217 12.80 4.67 -9.79
C LYS A 217 13.96 4.24 -10.67
N ILE A 218 14.49 5.19 -11.45
CA ILE A 218 15.56 4.98 -12.42
C ILE A 218 16.92 5.29 -11.78
N GLY A 219 17.91 4.48 -12.12
CA GLY A 219 19.26 4.59 -11.59
C GLY A 219 19.39 3.99 -10.19
N ALA A 220 20.64 3.80 -9.79
CA ALA A 220 21.07 3.12 -8.58
C ALA A 220 22.30 3.82 -7.98
N THR A 221 22.99 3.18 -7.03
CA THR A 221 24.04 3.86 -6.26
C THR A 221 25.34 4.05 -7.07
N ALA A 222 25.67 3.11 -7.96
CA ALA A 222 26.92 3.14 -8.70
C ALA A 222 26.82 4.01 -9.97
N ALA A 223 27.96 4.56 -10.40
CA ALA A 223 28.00 5.28 -11.68
C ALA A 223 27.77 4.34 -12.88
N GLY A 224 28.01 3.03 -12.72
CA GLY A 224 27.85 2.03 -13.77
C GLY A 224 26.40 1.56 -13.99
N ASP A 225 25.54 1.70 -12.98
CA ASP A 225 24.14 1.26 -13.01
C ASP A 225 23.13 2.40 -13.08
N SER A 226 23.62 3.58 -13.47
CA SER A 226 22.86 4.83 -13.63
C SER A 226 23.22 5.52 -14.94
N PHE A 227 22.31 6.33 -15.47
CA PHE A 227 22.59 7.25 -16.58
C PHE A 227 23.66 8.28 -16.18
N ALA A 228 24.48 8.70 -17.14
CA ALA A 228 25.46 9.77 -16.89
C ALA A 228 24.77 11.12 -16.68
N THR A 229 23.65 11.33 -17.35
CA THR A 229 22.79 12.49 -17.20
C THR A 229 22.00 12.36 -15.90
N ALA A 230 22.42 13.11 -14.88
CA ALA A 230 21.86 13.02 -13.53
C ALA A 230 20.32 13.15 -13.47
N ALA A 231 19.73 14.02 -14.30
CA ALA A 231 18.28 14.22 -14.36
C ALA A 231 17.51 12.98 -14.87
N CYS A 232 18.17 12.06 -15.57
CA CYS A 232 17.56 10.81 -16.02
C CYS A 232 17.50 9.74 -14.92
N ASN A 233 18.13 9.97 -13.77
CA ASN A 233 18.11 9.08 -12.60
C ASN A 233 17.11 9.61 -11.57
N GLY A 234 15.85 9.23 -11.70
CA GLY A 234 14.79 9.73 -10.83
C GLY A 234 13.51 8.92 -10.90
N TRP A 235 12.46 9.46 -10.32
CA TRP A 235 11.13 8.84 -10.34
C TRP A 235 10.36 9.27 -11.58
N ALA A 236 9.74 8.32 -12.25
CA ALA A 236 8.86 8.55 -13.39
C ALA A 236 7.69 7.56 -13.35
N ARG A 237 6.64 7.84 -14.11
CA ARG A 237 5.45 6.99 -14.18
C ARG A 237 5.26 6.46 -15.59
N ILE A 238 4.95 5.18 -15.69
CA ILE A 238 4.71 4.49 -16.95
C ILE A 238 3.38 4.92 -17.54
N THR A 239 3.38 5.33 -18.81
CA THR A 239 2.17 5.66 -19.56
C THR A 239 1.89 4.72 -20.73
N ALA A 240 2.91 4.09 -21.30
CA ALA A 240 2.73 3.04 -22.30
C ALA A 240 3.92 2.08 -22.28
N ILE A 241 3.68 0.83 -22.67
CA ILE A 241 4.67 -0.24 -22.69
C ILE A 241 4.61 -0.88 -24.09
N ALA A 242 5.76 -0.91 -24.76
CA ALA A 242 6.03 -1.68 -25.96
C ALA A 242 7.35 -2.44 -25.76
N ALA A 243 7.65 -3.41 -26.62
CA ALA A 243 8.80 -4.30 -26.42
C ALA A 243 10.10 -3.53 -26.12
N HIS A 244 10.41 -2.52 -26.91
CA HIS A 244 11.66 -1.75 -26.76
C HIS A 244 11.44 -0.27 -26.46
N ALA A 245 10.25 0.09 -25.98
CA ALA A 245 9.92 1.46 -25.60
C ALA A 245 9.02 1.49 -24.37
N LEU A 246 9.50 2.14 -23.31
CA LEU A 246 8.75 2.43 -22.10
C LEU A 246 8.48 3.94 -22.07
N THR A 247 7.25 4.32 -22.43
CA THR A 247 6.84 5.73 -22.42
C THR A 247 6.55 6.15 -20.99
N LEU A 248 7.11 7.29 -20.58
CA LEU A 248 7.06 7.80 -19.23
C LEU A 248 6.50 9.23 -19.20
N ASP A 249 5.83 9.57 -18.11
CA ASP A 249 5.53 10.95 -17.73
C ASP A 249 6.04 11.26 -16.32
N ASN A 250 5.72 12.46 -15.80
CA ASN A 250 6.23 12.95 -14.51
C ASN A 250 7.77 12.98 -14.45
N LEU A 251 8.42 13.09 -15.61
CA LEU A 251 9.87 13.09 -15.78
C LEU A 251 10.52 14.18 -14.91
N PRO A 252 11.67 13.88 -14.26
CA PRO A 252 12.43 14.88 -13.52
C PRO A 252 12.76 16.12 -14.36
N THR A 253 12.80 17.29 -13.71
CA THR A 253 13.24 18.53 -14.35
C THR A 253 14.65 18.37 -14.91
N GLY A 254 14.84 18.75 -16.18
CA GLY A 254 16.13 18.60 -16.87
C GLY A 254 16.32 17.26 -17.57
N TRP A 255 15.29 16.42 -17.67
CA TRP A 255 15.31 15.19 -18.46
C TRP A 255 15.80 15.44 -19.89
N ALA A 256 16.72 14.61 -20.36
CA ALA A 256 17.33 14.71 -21.68
C ALA A 256 17.71 13.33 -22.23
N ALA A 257 18.09 13.28 -23.51
CA ALA A 257 18.56 12.04 -24.12
C ALA A 257 19.89 11.59 -23.50
N ASP A 258 20.01 10.31 -23.17
CA ASP A 258 21.24 9.66 -22.69
C ASP A 258 21.31 8.25 -23.27
N VAL A 259 22.38 7.93 -23.99
CA VAL A 259 22.51 6.65 -24.70
C VAL A 259 22.82 5.49 -23.74
N GLY A 260 23.21 5.77 -22.49
CA GLY A 260 23.53 4.72 -21.52
C GLY A 260 24.78 3.90 -21.88
N THR A 261 25.67 4.42 -22.73
CA THR A 261 26.83 3.69 -23.26
C THR A 261 27.67 3.05 -22.14
N GLY A 262 27.80 1.72 -22.19
CA GLY A 262 28.57 0.95 -21.22
C GLY A 262 27.92 0.84 -19.82
N LYS A 263 26.68 1.30 -19.65
CA LYS A 263 25.94 1.27 -18.37
C LYS A 263 25.01 0.09 -18.31
N THR A 264 24.90 -0.53 -17.15
CA THR A 264 23.88 -1.54 -16.85
C THR A 264 22.79 -0.91 -16.00
N VAL A 265 21.98 -0.03 -16.61
CA VAL A 265 21.03 0.82 -15.89
C VAL A 265 20.02 -0.04 -15.14
N LYS A 266 19.88 0.20 -13.82
CA LYS A 266 18.88 -0.44 -12.96
C LYS A 266 17.63 0.44 -12.86
N ILE A 267 16.46 -0.19 -12.93
CA ILE A 267 15.16 0.45 -12.76
C ILE A 267 14.41 -0.35 -11.69
N TRP A 268 13.96 0.33 -10.65
CA TRP A 268 13.24 -0.27 -9.52
C TRP A 268 11.74 -0.06 -9.69
N PHE A 269 10.97 -1.11 -9.40
CA PHE A 269 9.52 -1.10 -9.41
C PHE A 269 8.99 -2.06 -8.33
N GLY A 270 7.69 -2.03 -8.07
CA GLY A 270 7.11 -2.87 -7.03
C GLY A 270 5.65 -3.19 -7.27
N ASP A 271 4.98 -3.64 -6.22
CA ASP A 271 3.60 -4.07 -6.30
C ASP A 271 2.68 -2.87 -6.50
N GLN A 272 1.58 -3.08 -7.23
CA GLN A 272 0.58 -2.04 -7.47
C GLN A 272 -0.81 -2.51 -7.07
N ILE A 273 -1.64 -1.58 -6.61
CA ILE A 273 -3.07 -1.78 -6.45
C ILE A 273 -3.83 -0.58 -7.02
N LYS A 274 -4.92 -0.86 -7.73
CA LYS A 274 -5.86 0.14 -8.27
C LYS A 274 -7.25 -0.14 -7.72
N ASN A 275 -8.10 0.87 -7.60
CA ASN A 275 -9.46 0.65 -7.12
C ASN A 275 -10.25 -0.24 -8.10
N GLY A 276 -11.02 -1.19 -7.57
CA GLY A 276 -11.73 -2.23 -8.33
C GLY A 276 -13.10 -2.56 -7.74
N VAL A 277 -13.54 -3.82 -7.92
CA VAL A 277 -14.86 -4.32 -7.47
C VAL A 277 -14.79 -5.64 -6.66
N THR A 278 -13.60 -6.20 -6.46
CA THR A 278 -13.39 -7.45 -5.73
C THR A 278 -13.26 -7.16 -4.23
N THR A 279 -14.31 -7.44 -3.47
CA THR A 279 -14.31 -7.23 -2.02
C THR A 279 -13.32 -8.17 -1.32
N THR A 280 -12.61 -7.64 -0.32
CA THR A 280 -11.80 -8.44 0.62
C THR A 280 -12.32 -8.15 2.01
N SER A 281 -12.83 -9.17 2.70
CA SER A 281 -13.24 -9.07 4.10
C SER A 281 -12.18 -9.69 5.01
N LEU A 282 -12.17 -9.21 6.26
CA LEU A 282 -11.25 -9.64 7.28
C LEU A 282 -11.99 -10.07 8.54
N THR A 283 -11.36 -10.97 9.27
CA THR A 283 -11.65 -11.17 10.68
C THR A 283 -10.63 -10.37 11.48
N ILE A 284 -11.11 -9.56 12.42
CA ILE A 284 -10.29 -8.77 13.35
C ILE A 284 -10.54 -9.29 14.75
N GLU A 285 -9.49 -9.66 15.48
CA GLU A 285 -9.58 -10.03 16.89
C GLU A 285 -8.88 -8.99 17.76
N ARG A 286 -9.55 -8.55 18.82
CA ARG A 286 -8.97 -7.72 19.89
C ARG A 286 -8.83 -8.52 21.16
N GLY A 287 -7.60 -8.71 21.63
CA GLY A 287 -7.26 -9.35 22.89
C GLY A 287 -6.89 -8.35 23.97
N PHE A 288 -7.53 -8.44 25.13
CA PHE A 288 -7.28 -7.60 26.31
C PHE A 288 -6.30 -8.29 27.27
N MET A 289 -5.02 -8.21 26.93
CA MET A 289 -3.98 -9.05 27.51
C MET A 289 -3.64 -8.70 28.96
N GLY A 290 -4.19 -7.60 29.51
CA GLY A 290 -3.98 -7.16 30.91
C GLY A 290 -4.76 -7.94 31.96
N GLN A 291 -5.77 -8.69 31.55
CA GLN A 291 -6.63 -9.48 32.44
C GLN A 291 -5.96 -10.78 32.88
N THR A 292 -6.40 -11.35 34.01
CA THR A 292 -5.91 -12.66 34.48
C THR A 292 -6.19 -13.78 33.48
N ALA A 293 -7.38 -13.77 32.88
CA ALA A 293 -7.73 -14.52 31.70
C ALA A 293 -8.12 -13.49 30.63
N PRO A 294 -7.32 -13.32 29.56
CA PRO A 294 -7.64 -12.36 28.50
C PRO A 294 -8.99 -12.64 27.87
N THR A 295 -9.82 -11.60 27.74
CA THR A 295 -10.97 -11.61 26.84
C THR A 295 -10.52 -11.25 25.43
N TYR A 296 -11.07 -11.97 24.46
CA TYR A 296 -10.92 -11.74 23.03
C TYR A 296 -12.28 -11.36 22.45
N ILE A 297 -12.29 -10.38 21.56
CA ILE A 297 -13.47 -10.00 20.76
C ILE A 297 -13.10 -10.21 19.29
N ALA A 298 -13.66 -11.24 18.68
CA ALA A 298 -13.52 -11.55 17.27
C ALA A 298 -14.66 -10.91 16.48
N GLN A 299 -14.33 -10.07 15.50
CA GLN A 299 -15.25 -9.36 14.64
C GLN A 299 -15.05 -9.87 13.21
N ARG A 300 -16.12 -10.40 12.59
CA ARG A 300 -16.10 -11.08 11.28
C ARG A 300 -16.83 -10.26 10.22
N GLY A 301 -16.48 -10.50 8.96
CA GLY A 301 -17.00 -9.79 7.81
C GLY A 301 -16.54 -8.34 7.73
N MET A 302 -15.41 -7.99 8.35
CA MET A 302 -14.93 -6.61 8.41
C MET A 302 -14.41 -6.16 7.04
N VAL A 303 -15.01 -5.12 6.48
CA VAL A 303 -14.59 -4.48 5.22
C VAL A 303 -14.21 -3.04 5.51
N ALA A 304 -13.10 -2.56 4.92
CA ALA A 304 -12.68 -1.17 5.02
C ALA A 304 -13.58 -0.28 4.15
N GLY A 305 -14.52 0.40 4.80
CA GLY A 305 -15.49 1.28 4.14
C GLY A 305 -14.96 2.67 3.85
N GLN A 306 -14.05 3.17 4.68
CA GLN A 306 -13.43 4.47 4.50
C GLN A 306 -11.97 4.43 4.92
N ALA A 307 -11.13 5.24 4.27
CA ALA A 307 -9.80 5.54 4.75
C ALA A 307 -9.51 7.04 4.69
N LYS A 308 -8.81 7.53 5.71
CA LYS A 308 -8.28 8.89 5.74
C LYS A 308 -6.76 8.83 5.85
N LEU A 309 -6.07 9.63 5.06
CA LEU A 309 -4.62 9.81 5.11
C LEU A 309 -4.30 11.30 5.22
N ASN A 310 -3.40 11.64 6.13
CA ASN A 310 -3.05 13.03 6.40
C ASN A 310 -1.53 13.23 6.40
N TRP A 311 -1.06 14.05 5.46
CA TRP A 311 0.29 14.58 5.42
C TRP A 311 0.24 16.03 5.87
N GLN A 312 0.84 16.32 7.02
CA GLN A 312 0.87 17.66 7.59
C GLN A 312 2.28 18.03 7.98
N THR A 313 2.68 19.27 7.68
CA THR A 313 3.99 19.79 8.08
C THR A 313 4.23 19.65 9.58
N GLU A 314 5.44 19.26 9.94
CA GLU A 314 5.97 19.02 11.28
C GLU A 314 5.31 17.87 12.03
N GLN A 315 4.62 16.97 11.31
CA GLN A 315 3.92 15.82 11.89
C GLN A 315 4.36 14.48 11.28
N VAL A 316 4.11 13.42 12.05
CA VAL A 316 4.06 12.05 11.52
C VAL A 316 2.88 11.94 10.54
N ILE A 317 3.03 11.12 9.50
CA ILE A 317 1.92 10.86 8.58
C ILE A 317 0.95 9.89 9.25
N THR A 318 -0.30 10.29 9.40
CA THR A 318 -1.32 9.52 10.10
C THR A 318 -2.45 9.10 9.18
N GLY A 319 -3.22 8.11 9.62
CA GLY A 319 -4.45 7.75 8.95
C GLY A 319 -5.39 6.92 9.81
N SER A 320 -6.56 6.65 9.26
CA SER A 320 -7.55 5.75 9.84
C SER A 320 -8.21 4.92 8.76
N PHE A 321 -8.64 3.71 9.12
CA PHE A 321 -9.63 2.94 8.37
C PHE A 321 -10.91 2.84 9.19
N THR A 322 -12.05 3.17 8.59
CA THR A 322 -13.36 2.85 9.15
C THR A 322 -13.78 1.49 8.63
N MET A 323 -13.99 0.57 9.56
CA MET A 323 -14.34 -0.82 9.28
C MET A 323 -15.84 -1.02 9.50
N ASN A 324 -16.49 -1.77 8.61
CA ASN A 324 -17.88 -2.18 8.72
C ASN A 324 -17.98 -3.71 8.62
N GLY A 325 -18.65 -4.35 9.58
CA GLY A 325 -18.65 -5.80 9.73
C GLY A 325 -20.02 -6.42 9.92
N LEU A 326 -20.09 -7.74 9.85
CA LEU A 326 -21.35 -8.49 9.94
C LEU A 326 -21.70 -8.84 11.39
N ALA A 327 -20.78 -9.53 12.08
CA ALA A 327 -21.03 -10.13 13.38
C ALA A 327 -19.78 -10.12 14.25
N GLY A 328 -19.96 -10.29 15.55
CA GLY A 328 -18.87 -10.43 16.50
C GLY A 328 -19.15 -11.49 17.55
N GLU A 329 -18.11 -11.93 18.24
CA GLU A 329 -18.20 -12.85 19.36
C GLU A 329 -17.13 -12.48 20.37
N GLN A 330 -17.45 -12.65 21.65
CA GLN A 330 -16.47 -12.55 22.73
C GLN A 330 -16.16 -13.94 23.29
N GLY A 331 -14.94 -14.12 23.74
CA GLY A 331 -14.49 -15.36 24.37
C GLY A 331 -13.22 -15.16 25.18
N THR A 332 -12.67 -16.26 25.69
CA THR A 332 -11.39 -16.29 26.41
C THR A 332 -10.35 -17.17 25.71
N VAL A 333 -10.64 -17.56 24.48
CA VAL A 333 -9.77 -18.36 23.61
C VAL A 333 -9.46 -17.49 22.41
N SER A 334 -8.18 -17.35 22.08
CA SER A 334 -7.75 -16.61 20.89
C SER A 334 -8.08 -17.43 19.64
N LEU A 335 -8.34 -16.77 18.52
CA LEU A 335 -8.41 -17.43 17.21
C LEU A 335 -7.05 -18.01 16.78
N ASP A 336 -5.96 -17.44 17.29
CA ASP A 336 -4.58 -17.87 17.07
C ASP A 336 -3.75 -17.53 18.32
N ASP A 337 -3.19 -18.56 18.95
CA ASP A 337 -2.40 -18.41 20.17
C ASP A 337 -0.99 -17.85 19.89
N GLU A 338 -0.48 -18.05 18.65
CA GLU A 338 0.85 -17.62 18.20
C GLU A 338 0.76 -16.77 16.93
N PRO A 339 0.08 -15.60 16.98
CA PRO A 339 -0.07 -14.75 15.80
C PRO A 339 1.29 -14.25 15.31
N ASP A 340 1.41 -14.06 13.99
CA ASP A 340 2.58 -13.44 13.39
C ASP A 340 2.86 -12.09 14.06
N ALA A 341 4.15 -11.84 14.28
CA ALA A 341 4.61 -10.60 14.90
C ALA A 341 4.28 -9.38 14.05
N GLU A 342 4.19 -8.24 14.71
CA GLU A 342 3.97 -6.95 14.08
C GLU A 342 5.12 -6.54 13.15
N THR A 343 4.80 -5.77 12.10
CA THR A 343 5.82 -5.29 11.16
C THR A 343 6.78 -4.31 11.82
N THR A 344 8.06 -4.40 11.49
CA THR A 344 9.12 -3.59 12.13
C THR A 344 9.51 -2.33 11.36
N ASN A 345 8.89 -2.08 10.20
CA ASN A 345 9.20 -0.93 9.33
C ASN A 345 8.97 0.40 10.06
N ARG A 346 9.89 1.34 9.86
CA ARG A 346 9.88 2.61 10.60
C ARG A 346 8.75 3.52 10.11
N VAL A 347 8.16 4.24 11.06
CA VAL A 347 7.12 5.26 10.82
C VAL A 347 7.68 6.41 9.99
N MET A 348 6.87 6.97 9.08
CA MET A 348 7.25 8.07 8.17
C MET A 348 6.66 9.41 8.63
N SER A 349 7.44 10.49 8.53
CA SER A 349 6.98 11.87 8.80
C SER A 349 6.90 12.71 7.54
N ALA A 350 6.05 13.73 7.55
CA ALA A 350 5.77 14.52 6.35
C ALA A 350 7.02 15.24 5.82
N ASN A 351 7.73 16.00 6.67
CA ASN A 351 8.84 16.86 6.20
C ASN A 351 10.10 16.10 5.80
N VAL A 352 10.33 14.91 6.37
CA VAL A 352 11.56 14.16 6.15
C VAL A 352 11.36 13.06 5.12
N ASN A 353 10.18 12.43 5.09
CA ASN A 353 9.94 11.24 4.29
C ASN A 353 9.06 11.47 3.06
N VAL A 354 8.36 12.61 2.93
CA VAL A 354 7.70 12.95 1.65
C VAL A 354 8.77 13.39 0.65
N GLY A 355 9.04 12.54 -0.33
CA GLY A 355 10.03 12.80 -1.36
C GLY A 355 9.50 13.72 -2.46
N ARG A 356 8.17 13.76 -2.69
CA ARG A 356 7.52 14.59 -3.70
C ARG A 356 6.01 14.60 -3.50
N ILE A 357 5.39 15.78 -3.63
CA ILE A 357 3.98 15.90 -4.03
C ILE A 357 3.96 16.69 -5.33
N ALA A 358 3.30 16.15 -6.35
CA ALA A 358 3.30 16.75 -7.68
C ALA A 358 1.92 16.80 -8.29
N GLU A 359 1.68 17.87 -9.03
CA GLU A 359 0.44 18.13 -9.75
C GLU A 359 0.75 18.28 -11.25
N SER A 360 0.04 17.52 -12.08
CA SER A 360 0.25 17.45 -13.53
C SER A 360 1.72 17.25 -13.94
N GLY A 361 2.45 16.40 -13.23
CA GLY A 361 3.85 16.13 -13.54
C GLY A 361 4.87 17.14 -13.00
N ALA A 362 4.46 18.25 -12.41
CA ALA A 362 5.34 19.24 -11.79
C ALA A 362 5.30 19.12 -10.27
N ALA A 363 6.46 19.14 -9.60
CA ALA A 363 6.48 19.18 -8.13
C ALA A 363 5.83 20.49 -7.64
N VAL A 364 4.92 20.39 -6.68
CA VAL A 364 4.37 21.57 -6.02
C VAL A 364 5.42 22.01 -4.98
N SER A 365 6.16 23.05 -5.35
CA SER A 365 7.29 23.56 -4.58
C SER A 365 7.17 25.08 -4.39
N GLY A 366 8.22 25.69 -3.84
CA GLY A 366 8.31 27.14 -3.75
C GLY A 366 7.99 27.82 -5.08
N PRO A 367 7.19 28.91 -5.07
CA PRO A 367 6.74 29.65 -3.87
C PRO A 367 5.45 29.11 -3.20
N ASN A 368 4.81 28.07 -3.73
CA ASN A 368 3.57 27.47 -3.19
C ASN A 368 3.83 26.23 -2.31
N TYR A 369 4.66 26.36 -1.26
CA TYR A 369 4.98 25.21 -0.41
C TYR A 369 3.71 24.60 0.21
N ILE A 370 3.65 23.27 0.27
CA ILE A 370 2.51 22.53 0.82
C ILE A 370 2.57 22.54 2.35
N GLN A 371 1.43 22.82 2.98
CA GLN A 371 1.22 22.69 4.43
C GLN A 371 0.51 21.39 4.78
N THR A 372 -0.55 21.06 4.02
CA THR A 372 -1.31 19.84 4.22
C THR A 372 -1.73 19.19 2.91
N LEU A 373 -1.73 17.87 2.89
CA LEU A 373 -2.45 17.04 1.93
C LEU A 373 -3.30 16.06 2.73
N THR A 374 -4.60 16.03 2.47
CA THR A 374 -5.52 15.07 3.06
C THR A 374 -6.24 14.31 1.95
N LEU A 375 -6.29 12.98 2.09
CA LEU A 375 -7.10 12.10 1.25
C LEU A 375 -8.18 11.46 2.12
N ASP A 376 -9.43 11.53 1.68
CA ASP A 376 -10.56 10.83 2.30
C ASP A 376 -11.24 9.98 1.22
N VAL A 377 -11.13 8.66 1.36
CA VAL A 377 -11.64 7.65 0.41
C VAL A 377 -12.79 6.92 1.06
N ASN A 378 -13.96 6.85 0.43
CA ASN A 378 -15.15 6.21 0.98
C ASN A 378 -15.83 5.31 -0.08
N ASN A 379 -16.00 4.03 0.25
CA ASN A 379 -16.74 3.02 -0.53
C ASN A 379 -18.27 3.16 -0.39
N ASN A 380 -18.73 4.07 0.48
CA ASN A 380 -20.14 4.33 0.79
C ASN A 380 -20.91 3.05 1.12
N LEU A 381 -20.31 2.24 2.00
CA LEU A 381 -20.87 0.95 2.40
C LEU A 381 -22.21 1.12 3.13
N ARG A 382 -23.12 0.19 2.89
CA ARG A 382 -24.45 0.15 3.48
C ARG A 382 -24.70 -1.22 4.07
N MET A 383 -24.79 -1.28 5.39
CA MET A 383 -25.09 -2.52 6.10
C MET A 383 -26.51 -2.99 5.78
N ILE A 384 -26.66 -4.23 5.33
CA ILE A 384 -27.95 -4.83 4.99
C ILE A 384 -28.37 -5.74 6.13
N THR A 385 -29.57 -5.53 6.68
CA THR A 385 -30.14 -6.35 7.76
C THR A 385 -31.34 -7.16 7.25
N GLY A 386 -31.67 -8.24 7.95
CA GLY A 386 -32.78 -9.13 7.61
C GLY A 386 -33.56 -9.56 8.85
N VAL A 387 -34.88 -9.70 8.72
CA VAL A 387 -35.73 -10.23 9.80
C VAL A 387 -35.32 -11.68 10.08
N GLY A 388 -35.06 -12.00 11.35
CA GLY A 388 -34.58 -13.32 11.77
C GLY A 388 -33.06 -13.44 11.89
N ASN A 389 -32.32 -12.38 11.56
CA ASN A 389 -30.87 -12.30 11.73
C ASN A 389 -30.53 -11.22 12.77
N MET A 390 -29.54 -11.50 13.62
CA MET A 390 -28.89 -10.48 14.44
C MET A 390 -27.65 -9.99 13.70
N GLY A 391 -27.46 -8.68 13.66
CA GLY A 391 -26.39 -8.07 12.89
C GLY A 391 -26.74 -7.93 11.41
N SER A 392 -25.73 -7.61 10.62
CA SER A 392 -25.89 -7.45 9.18
C SER A 392 -25.72 -8.80 8.47
N VAL A 393 -26.48 -9.03 7.42
CA VAL A 393 -26.41 -10.24 6.59
C VAL A 393 -25.50 -10.06 5.37
N ASP A 394 -25.32 -8.82 4.93
CA ASP A 394 -24.50 -8.47 3.78
C ASP A 394 -24.10 -6.98 3.85
N ILE A 395 -23.19 -6.57 2.97
CA ILE A 395 -22.69 -5.20 2.86
C ILE A 395 -22.90 -4.71 1.43
N GLY A 396 -23.85 -3.78 1.27
CA GLY A 396 -24.05 -3.09 0.00
C GLY A 396 -22.92 -2.09 -0.28
N VAL A 397 -22.49 -2.03 -1.54
CA VAL A 397 -21.39 -1.18 -1.99
C VAL A 397 -21.95 0.06 -2.69
N GLY A 398 -21.32 1.23 -2.48
CA GLY A 398 -21.66 2.49 -3.13
C GLY A 398 -20.57 2.98 -4.09
N GLU A 399 -20.61 4.27 -4.41
CA GLU A 399 -19.57 4.92 -5.21
C GLU A 399 -18.22 4.92 -4.46
N PHE A 400 -17.12 4.70 -5.17
CA PHE A 400 -15.77 4.94 -4.67
C PHE A 400 -15.45 6.44 -4.68
N ALA A 401 -15.91 7.15 -3.65
CA ALA A 401 -15.79 8.60 -3.53
C ALA A 401 -14.43 8.99 -2.92
N ILE A 402 -13.75 9.96 -3.54
CA ILE A 402 -12.46 10.45 -3.06
C ILE A 402 -12.53 11.96 -2.92
N ASN A 403 -12.32 12.45 -1.70
CA ASN A 403 -12.15 13.87 -1.41
C ASN A 403 -10.67 14.17 -1.17
N VAL A 404 -10.18 15.23 -1.81
CA VAL A 404 -8.79 15.68 -1.67
C VAL A 404 -8.79 17.11 -1.17
N THR A 405 -7.99 17.38 -0.16
CA THR A 405 -7.66 18.73 0.29
C THR A 405 -6.17 18.94 0.20
N LEU A 406 -5.73 19.99 -0.51
CA LEU A 406 -4.34 20.41 -0.62
C LEU A 406 -4.24 21.87 -0.18
N THR A 407 -3.60 22.14 0.95
CA THR A 407 -3.34 23.50 1.41
C THR A 407 -1.90 23.87 1.09
N THR A 408 -1.71 24.94 0.34
CA THR A 408 -0.38 25.52 0.08
C THR A 408 -0.30 26.94 0.62
N TYR A 409 0.91 27.44 0.85
CA TYR A 409 1.14 28.88 0.80
C TYR A 409 0.73 29.42 -0.57
N PHE A 410 0.21 30.63 -0.61
CA PHE A 410 -0.19 31.31 -1.84
C PHE A 410 0.92 32.25 -2.31
N GLY A 411 1.98 31.66 -2.86
CA GLY A 411 3.15 32.38 -3.33
C GLY A 411 3.06 32.84 -4.79
N ASP A 412 2.29 32.14 -5.61
CA ASP A 412 1.99 32.51 -7.00
C ASP A 412 0.57 32.07 -7.44
N ASN A 413 0.14 32.49 -8.63
CA ASN A 413 -1.20 32.24 -9.15
C ASN A 413 -1.35 30.91 -9.92
N THR A 414 -0.35 30.02 -9.94
CA THR A 414 -0.34 28.82 -10.81
C THR A 414 -1.49 27.87 -10.47
N LEU A 415 -1.64 27.49 -9.20
CA LEU A 415 -2.69 26.56 -8.77
C LEU A 415 -4.08 27.21 -8.78
N LEU A 416 -4.17 28.49 -8.43
CA LEU A 416 -5.43 29.23 -8.49
C LEU A 416 -5.92 29.39 -9.95
N THR A 417 -5.03 29.64 -10.90
CA THR A 417 -5.38 29.66 -12.34
C THR A 417 -5.96 28.32 -12.79
N LYS A 418 -5.36 27.20 -12.38
CA LYS A 418 -5.87 25.87 -12.69
C LYS A 418 -7.25 25.62 -12.09
N LEU A 419 -7.46 26.00 -10.82
CA LEU A 419 -8.75 25.93 -10.15
C LEU A 419 -9.82 26.73 -10.92
N LEU A 420 -9.56 28.01 -11.21
CA LEU A 420 -10.53 28.88 -11.88
C LEU A 420 -10.84 28.43 -13.32
N ALA A 421 -9.86 27.83 -14.00
CA ALA A 421 -10.03 27.27 -15.34
C ALA A 421 -10.69 25.88 -15.34
N GLY A 422 -10.85 25.22 -14.18
CA GLY A 422 -11.32 23.84 -14.09
C GLY A 422 -10.42 22.85 -14.85
N THR A 423 -9.11 23.13 -14.89
CA THR A 423 -8.16 22.31 -15.65
C THR A 423 -8.00 20.94 -15.01
N VAL A 424 -8.20 19.89 -15.80
CA VAL A 424 -7.95 18.52 -15.38
C VAL A 424 -6.44 18.30 -15.24
N GLY A 425 -6.03 17.80 -14.09
CA GLY A 425 -4.65 17.41 -13.81
C GLY A 425 -4.57 16.01 -13.22
N ASN A 426 -3.44 15.72 -12.57
CA ASN A 426 -3.23 14.54 -11.73
C ASN A 426 -2.51 14.97 -10.44
N LEU A 427 -2.60 14.17 -9.40
CA LEU A 427 -1.88 14.40 -8.15
C LEU A 427 -1.16 13.12 -7.73
N ASN A 428 0.09 13.23 -7.29
CA ASN A 428 0.78 12.11 -6.63
C ASN A 428 1.51 12.57 -5.39
N CYS A 429 1.62 11.66 -4.41
CA CYS A 429 2.41 11.82 -3.20
C CYS A 429 3.31 10.61 -3.04
N ARG A 430 4.62 10.83 -3.07
CA ARG A 430 5.62 9.80 -2.77
C ARG A 430 6.14 9.98 -1.35
N THR A 431 6.01 8.93 -0.57
CA THR A 431 6.62 8.79 0.76
C THR A 431 7.70 7.71 0.71
N GLN A 432 8.84 7.95 1.35
CA GLN A 432 9.98 7.05 1.29
C GLN A 432 10.81 7.06 2.58
N LYS A 433 11.28 5.89 2.99
CA LYS A 433 12.14 5.69 4.16
C LYS A 433 12.87 4.36 4.03
N ASP A 434 14.14 4.33 4.44
CA ASP A 434 14.97 3.11 4.51
C ASP A 434 14.93 2.27 3.21
N SER A 435 15.11 2.93 2.05
CA SER A 435 15.04 2.31 0.70
C SER A 435 13.69 1.70 0.32
N GLN A 436 12.62 2.07 1.02
CA GLN A 436 11.25 1.68 0.69
C GLN A 436 10.45 2.90 0.29
N ALA A 437 9.50 2.74 -0.62
CA ALA A 437 8.61 3.81 -1.04
C ALA A 437 7.15 3.35 -1.14
N LEU A 438 6.25 4.26 -0.81
CA LEU A 438 4.83 4.19 -1.14
C LEU A 438 4.47 5.42 -1.96
N VAL A 439 3.96 5.19 -3.17
CA VAL A 439 3.45 6.25 -4.04
C VAL A 439 1.94 6.13 -4.09
N MET A 440 1.26 7.18 -3.64
CA MET A 440 -0.17 7.37 -3.87
C MET A 440 -0.35 8.22 -5.12
N ALA A 441 -1.20 7.79 -6.05
CA ALA A 441 -1.51 8.54 -7.25
C ALA A 441 -3.02 8.64 -7.49
N LEU A 442 -3.45 9.86 -7.80
CA LEU A 442 -4.75 10.22 -8.33
C LEU A 442 -4.54 10.55 -9.81
N PRO A 443 -4.76 9.59 -10.72
CA PRO A 443 -4.35 9.75 -12.11
C PRO A 443 -5.12 10.85 -12.83
N ARG A 444 -6.30 11.24 -12.32
CA ARG A 444 -7.12 12.32 -12.85
C ARG A 444 -7.89 13.06 -11.75
N LEU A 445 -7.56 14.33 -11.54
CA LEU A 445 -8.11 15.21 -10.51
C LEU A 445 -8.46 16.57 -11.12
N THR A 446 -9.57 17.15 -10.72
CA THR A 446 -9.91 18.57 -11.00
C THR A 446 -10.10 19.29 -9.68
N PHE A 447 -9.41 20.41 -9.46
CA PHE A 447 -9.70 21.28 -8.33
C PHE A 447 -11.04 21.98 -8.52
N THR A 448 -11.89 21.99 -7.49
CA THR A 448 -13.28 22.46 -7.57
C THR A 448 -13.61 23.52 -6.52
N GLY A 449 -12.73 23.74 -5.55
CA GLY A 449 -12.92 24.76 -4.53
C GLY A 449 -11.60 25.26 -3.97
N GLY A 450 -11.65 26.46 -3.41
CA GLY A 450 -10.51 27.13 -2.78
C GLY A 450 -10.48 28.61 -3.10
N ALA A 451 -10.00 29.41 -2.15
CA ALA A 451 -9.77 30.83 -2.35
C ALA A 451 -8.65 31.31 -1.41
N PRO A 452 -7.70 32.11 -1.88
CA PRO A 452 -6.74 32.74 -0.98
C PRO A 452 -7.43 33.83 -0.15
N SER A 453 -7.07 33.96 1.12
CA SER A 453 -7.63 34.96 2.02
C SER A 453 -6.56 35.54 2.95
N ALA A 454 -6.58 36.87 3.12
CA ALA A 454 -5.75 37.58 4.10
C ALA A 454 -6.55 37.77 5.39
N GLY A 455 -6.59 36.73 6.23
CA GLY A 455 -7.48 36.64 7.39
C GLY A 455 -7.17 37.58 8.57
N GLY A 456 -6.03 38.27 8.57
CA GLY A 456 -5.66 39.18 9.66
C GLY A 456 -4.23 39.75 9.55
N LYS A 457 -3.85 40.60 10.51
CA LYS A 457 -2.49 41.14 10.61
C LYS A 457 -1.50 40.01 10.99
N ASN A 458 -0.31 40.02 10.40
CA ASN A 458 0.81 39.12 10.71
C ASN A 458 0.48 37.63 10.48
N GLN A 459 -0.19 37.31 9.36
CA GLN A 459 -0.49 35.94 8.96
C GLN A 459 -0.07 35.72 7.50
N ASP A 460 0.36 34.51 7.19
CA ASP A 460 0.62 34.10 5.81
C ASP A 460 -0.69 33.86 5.05
N VAL A 461 -0.70 34.14 3.75
CA VAL A 461 -1.83 33.81 2.88
C VAL A 461 -1.66 32.39 2.36
N THR A 462 -2.71 31.59 2.51
CA THR A 462 -2.74 30.20 2.06
C THR A 462 -3.84 30.01 1.02
N LEU A 463 -3.69 28.98 0.20
CA LEU A 463 -4.68 28.53 -0.77
C LEU A 463 -5.13 27.11 -0.39
N PRO A 464 -6.29 26.96 0.26
CA PRO A 464 -6.87 25.65 0.56
C PRO A 464 -7.65 25.14 -0.66
N LEU A 465 -7.06 24.22 -1.42
CA LEU A 465 -7.70 23.61 -2.58
C LEU A 465 -8.48 22.36 -2.17
N THR A 466 -9.71 22.24 -2.67
CA THR A 466 -10.45 20.98 -2.69
C THR A 466 -10.56 20.46 -4.11
N GLY A 467 -10.50 19.15 -4.29
CA GLY A 467 -10.57 18.54 -5.61
C GLY A 467 -11.46 17.31 -5.67
N MET A 468 -12.03 17.10 -6.86
CA MET A 468 -12.82 15.93 -7.22
C MET A 468 -12.01 15.01 -8.13
N VAL A 469 -11.99 13.72 -7.82
CA VAL A 469 -11.30 12.70 -8.60
C VAL A 469 -12.27 12.07 -9.60
N SER A 470 -11.79 11.77 -10.80
CA SER A 470 -12.58 11.09 -11.82
C SER A 470 -11.80 9.93 -12.42
N LYS A 471 -12.51 9.01 -13.09
CA LYS A 471 -11.87 7.89 -13.78
C LYS A 471 -10.89 8.42 -14.83
N ASP A 472 -9.66 7.94 -14.75
CA ASP A 472 -8.64 8.12 -15.77
C ASP A 472 -8.81 7.09 -16.89
N THR A 473 -8.68 7.53 -18.14
CA THR A 473 -8.88 6.66 -19.31
C THR A 473 -7.72 5.72 -19.55
N LEU A 474 -6.49 6.13 -19.18
CA LEU A 474 -5.29 5.34 -19.39
C LEU A 474 -5.20 4.17 -18.40
N THR A 475 -5.39 4.47 -17.11
CA THR A 475 -5.23 3.50 -16.03
C THR A 475 -6.52 2.81 -15.63
N ALA A 476 -7.66 3.30 -16.11
CA ALA A 476 -9.01 2.89 -15.73
C ALA A 476 -9.31 3.01 -14.22
N ALA A 477 -8.58 3.88 -13.50
CA ALA A 477 -8.61 4.00 -12.06
C ALA A 477 -8.83 5.46 -11.60
N SER A 478 -9.25 5.60 -10.34
CA SER A 478 -9.36 6.86 -9.61
C SER A 478 -8.25 7.00 -8.56
N LEU A 479 -7.84 5.89 -7.94
CA LEU A 479 -6.74 5.82 -6.97
C LEU A 479 -5.83 4.63 -7.28
N ILE A 480 -4.53 4.87 -7.16
CA ILE A 480 -3.48 3.86 -7.31
C ILE A 480 -2.51 3.99 -6.15
N PHE A 481 -2.09 2.84 -5.60
CA PHE A 481 -0.90 2.76 -4.75
C PHE A 481 0.15 1.88 -5.40
N ASP A 482 1.39 2.36 -5.45
CA ASP A 482 2.57 1.57 -5.77
C ASP A 482 3.44 1.45 -4.52
N ARG A 483 3.84 0.23 -4.17
CA ARG A 483 4.76 -0.03 -3.06
C ARG A 483 6.05 -0.64 -3.58
N LEU A 484 7.17 0.05 -3.37
CA LEU A 484 8.50 -0.46 -3.68
C LEU A 484 9.13 -0.90 -2.37
N GLU A 485 9.31 -2.20 -2.19
CA GLU A 485 9.92 -2.74 -0.97
C GLU A 485 11.44 -2.53 -0.91
N TYR A 486 12.02 -2.16 -2.05
CA TYR A 486 13.43 -1.83 -2.17
C TYR A 486 13.67 -0.95 -3.40
N TYR A 487 14.56 0.01 -3.27
CA TYR A 487 15.25 0.69 -4.35
C TYR A 487 16.61 1.20 -3.85
N GLU A 488 17.55 1.43 -4.78
CA GLU A 488 18.84 2.08 -4.49
C GLU A 488 18.77 3.61 -4.61
#